data_AF-A0A397SG31-F1
#
_entry.id   AF-A0A397SG31-F1
#
_cell.length_a   1.000
_cell.length_b   1.000
_cell.length_c   1.000
_cell.angle_alpha   90.00
_cell.angle_beta   90.00
_cell.angle_gamma   90.00
#
_symmetry.space_group_name_H-M   'P 1'
#
loop_
_entity.id
_entity.type
_entity.pdbx_description
1 polymer ?
#
loop_
_entity_poly.entity_id
_entity_poly.type
_entity_poly.pdbx_seq_one_letter_code
_entity_poly.pdbx_strand_id
1 'polypeptide(L)'
;MKDINQLKNKADWLVQNRNKEMRLNINKEEIDWNKTFEFIILRQDETTMETTTKIRRINKQSNQGNINKCIRCKVKNENWNHVWECEQHKTTLYDIVQDNIKRFIENLKLKNIKVNEEKWSKRIIRILLEKSTIKENQLIIHECIKGIFNKSLLDIDNNKEIRQEMVILIKGIALALKEKIWKD
;
A
#
# COMPACT_ATOMS: atom_id res chain seq x y z
N MET A 1 -14.80 8.17 -23.65
CA MET A 1 -15.40 8.78 -22.44
C MET A 1 -14.78 8.27 -21.13
N LYS A 2 -14.46 6.96 -20.99
CA LYS A 2 -13.73 6.42 -19.82
C LYS A 2 -12.34 7.04 -19.59
N ASP A 3 -11.56 7.29 -20.64
CA ASP A 3 -10.20 7.82 -20.51
C ASP A 3 -10.17 9.26 -19.97
N ILE A 4 -11.14 10.10 -20.34
CA ILE A 4 -11.25 11.48 -19.84
C ILE A 4 -11.56 11.50 -18.34
N ASN A 5 -12.42 10.58 -17.87
CA ASN A 5 -12.74 10.47 -16.44
C ASN A 5 -11.55 9.93 -15.64
N GLN A 6 -10.78 8.99 -16.19
CA GLN A 6 -9.55 8.52 -15.54
C GLN A 6 -8.49 9.62 -15.43
N LEU A 7 -8.31 10.43 -16.47
CA LEU A 7 -7.39 11.58 -16.44
C LEU A 7 -7.84 12.64 -15.43
N LYS A 8 -9.14 12.93 -15.36
CA LYS A 8 -9.72 13.84 -14.38
C LYS A 8 -9.49 13.34 -12.95
N ASN A 9 -9.78 12.06 -12.66
CA ASN A 9 -9.55 11.46 -11.34
C ASN A 9 -8.06 11.48 -10.94
N LYS A 10 -7.15 11.25 -11.90
CA LYS A 10 -5.68 11.39 -11.67
C LYS A 10 -5.33 12.82 -11.28
N ALA A 11 -5.80 13.80 -12.03
CA ALA A 11 -5.53 15.22 -11.78
C ALA A 11 -6.09 15.66 -10.41
N ASP A 12 -7.34 15.32 -10.11
CA ASP A 12 -8.03 15.66 -8.86
C ASP A 12 -7.36 15.02 -7.65
N TRP A 13 -6.90 13.77 -7.77
CA TRP A 13 -6.12 13.13 -6.71
C TRP A 13 -4.76 13.79 -6.53
N LEU A 14 -4.07 14.08 -7.64
CA LEU A 14 -2.74 14.68 -7.59
C LEU A 14 -2.74 16.02 -6.89
N VAL A 15 -3.71 16.91 -7.12
CA VAL A 15 -3.74 18.27 -6.55
C VAL A 15 -4.01 18.34 -5.05
N GLN A 16 -4.38 17.24 -4.40
CA GLN A 16 -4.63 17.21 -2.95
C GLN A 16 -3.37 17.56 -2.15
N ASN A 17 -3.46 18.43 -1.13
CA ASN A 17 -2.30 18.87 -0.35
C ASN A 17 -1.51 17.72 0.29
N ARG A 18 -2.19 16.64 0.70
CA ARG A 18 -1.55 15.42 1.23
C ARG A 18 -0.62 14.72 0.23
N ASN A 19 -0.78 14.99 -1.06
CA ASN A 19 0.01 14.40 -2.15
C ASN A 19 1.07 15.37 -2.70
N LYS A 20 1.32 16.51 -2.04
CA LYS A 20 2.27 17.54 -2.49
C LYS A 20 3.65 16.96 -2.80
N GLU A 21 4.19 16.10 -1.92
CA GLU A 21 5.50 15.48 -2.13
C GLU A 21 5.51 14.53 -3.33
N MET A 22 4.42 13.80 -3.59
CA MET A 22 4.33 12.94 -4.77
C MET A 22 4.31 13.77 -6.05
N ARG A 23 3.59 14.91 -6.06
CA ARG A 23 3.61 15.86 -7.20
C ARG A 23 5.02 16.37 -7.47
N LEU A 24 5.76 16.74 -6.43
CA LEU A 24 7.12 17.26 -6.57
C LEU A 24 8.10 16.21 -7.14
N ASN A 25 7.78 14.92 -6.97
CA ASN A 25 8.62 13.81 -7.40
C ASN A 25 8.08 13.06 -8.62
N ILE A 26 7.06 13.57 -9.31
CA ILE A 26 6.38 12.87 -10.42
C ILE A 26 7.30 12.58 -11.62
N ASN A 27 8.37 13.36 -11.76
CA ASN A 27 9.38 13.19 -12.80
C ASN A 27 10.51 12.22 -12.40
N LYS A 28 10.53 11.73 -11.16
CA LYS A 28 11.54 10.76 -10.73
C LYS A 28 11.28 9.43 -11.41
N GLU A 29 12.29 8.95 -12.14
CA GLU A 29 12.22 7.68 -12.86
C GLU A 29 12.21 6.47 -11.93
N GLU A 30 12.56 6.64 -10.66
CA GLU A 30 12.62 5.55 -9.67
C GLU A 30 11.25 4.96 -9.33
N ILE A 31 10.16 5.61 -9.72
CA ILE A 31 8.79 5.20 -9.43
C ILE A 31 8.05 4.87 -10.72
N ASP A 32 7.37 3.73 -10.74
CA ASP A 32 6.38 3.44 -11.78
C ASP A 32 5.06 4.15 -11.41
N TRP A 33 4.98 5.42 -11.81
CA TRP A 33 3.82 6.27 -11.58
C TRP A 33 2.57 5.73 -12.28
N ASN A 34 2.71 5.07 -13.43
CA ASN A 34 1.58 4.48 -14.14
C ASN A 34 0.91 3.40 -13.29
N LYS A 35 1.68 2.43 -12.77
CA LYS A 35 1.16 1.39 -11.86
C LYS A 35 0.63 1.96 -10.56
N THR A 36 1.31 2.98 -10.03
CA THR A 36 0.89 3.68 -8.81
C THR A 36 -0.50 4.30 -8.99
N PHE A 37 -0.73 5.05 -10.07
CA PHE A 37 -2.03 5.64 -10.33
C PHE A 37 -3.10 4.59 -10.63
N GLU A 38 -2.79 3.58 -11.45
CA GLU A 38 -3.74 2.49 -11.73
C GLU A 38 -4.23 1.84 -10.44
N PHE A 39 -3.32 1.50 -9.53
CA PHE A 39 -3.68 0.88 -8.26
C PHE A 39 -4.51 1.82 -7.37
N ILE A 40 -4.15 3.11 -7.29
CA ILE A 40 -4.83 4.09 -6.44
C ILE A 40 -6.24 4.40 -6.97
N ILE A 41 -6.41 4.51 -8.29
CA ILE A 41 -7.70 4.82 -8.93
C ILE A 41 -8.65 3.63 -8.84
N LEU A 42 -8.17 2.41 -9.15
CA LEU A 42 -8.98 1.19 -8.96
C LEU A 42 -9.50 1.11 -7.53
N ARG A 43 -8.68 1.53 -6.55
CA ARG A 43 -9.09 1.66 -5.16
C ARG A 43 -10.19 2.69 -4.94
N GLN A 44 -10.16 3.85 -5.61
CA GLN A 44 -11.21 4.88 -5.45
C GLN A 44 -12.55 4.45 -6.04
N ASP A 45 -12.54 3.68 -7.13
CA ASP A 45 -13.76 3.14 -7.74
C ASP A 45 -14.40 2.05 -6.87
N GLU A 46 -13.61 1.15 -6.27
CA GLU A 46 -14.11 0.19 -5.26
C GLU A 46 -14.59 0.88 -3.99
N THR A 47 -13.85 1.90 -3.54
CA THR A 47 -14.20 2.66 -2.33
C THR A 47 -15.45 3.48 -2.57
N THR A 48 -15.69 4.06 -3.76
CA THR A 48 -16.90 4.86 -4.04
C THR A 48 -18.18 4.02 -4.09
N MET A 49 -18.11 2.75 -4.52
CA MET A 49 -19.26 1.81 -4.43
C MET A 49 -19.54 1.36 -2.99
N GLU A 50 -18.51 1.06 -2.19
CA GLU A 50 -18.69 0.69 -0.77
C GLU A 50 -19.05 1.90 0.11
N THR A 51 -18.48 3.09 -0.16
CA THR A 51 -18.72 4.31 0.63
C THR A 51 -20.05 4.95 0.33
N THR A 52 -20.61 4.93 -0.88
CA THR A 52 -21.99 5.41 -1.07
C THR A 52 -23.00 4.59 -0.27
N THR A 53 -22.73 3.29 -0.09
CA THR A 53 -23.56 2.37 0.71
C THR A 53 -23.31 2.51 2.23
N LYS A 54 -22.06 2.73 2.66
CA LYS A 54 -21.69 2.94 4.09
C LYS A 54 -21.92 4.36 4.59
N ILE A 55 -21.65 5.40 3.81
CA ILE A 55 -21.88 6.82 4.18
C ILE A 55 -23.36 7.07 4.43
N ARG A 56 -24.27 6.45 3.66
CA ARG A 56 -25.73 6.49 3.94
C ARG A 56 -26.11 5.84 5.29
N ARG A 57 -25.34 4.88 5.78
CA ARG A 57 -25.54 4.27 7.12
C ARG A 57 -24.86 5.07 8.24
N ILE A 58 -23.67 5.62 8.00
CA ILE A 58 -22.90 6.42 8.96
C ILE A 58 -23.54 7.78 9.23
N ASN A 59 -24.11 8.44 8.21
CA ASN A 59 -24.81 9.73 8.38
C ASN A 59 -26.13 9.61 9.18
N LYS A 60 -26.63 8.39 9.41
CA LYS A 60 -27.73 8.15 10.37
C LYS A 60 -27.26 7.97 11.82
N GLN A 61 -25.95 7.78 12.06
CA GLN A 61 -25.35 7.57 13.39
C GLN A 61 -24.45 8.75 13.84
N SER A 62 -24.10 9.69 12.97
CA SER A 62 -23.22 10.83 13.28
C SER A 62 -23.87 11.98 14.06
N ASN A 63 -24.89 11.70 14.87
CA ASN A 63 -25.40 12.64 15.87
C ASN A 63 -24.83 12.40 17.28
N GLN A 64 -23.85 11.52 17.44
CA GLN A 64 -23.14 11.33 18.70
C GLN A 64 -21.63 11.42 18.46
N GLY A 65 -21.03 12.48 18.99
CA GLY A 65 -19.59 12.72 18.92
C GLY A 65 -18.81 11.55 19.49
N ASN A 66 -17.86 11.02 18.71
CA ASN A 66 -16.95 10.00 19.20
C ASN A 66 -15.53 10.25 18.69
N ILE A 67 -14.83 11.04 19.50
CA ILE A 67 -13.45 10.91 19.99
C ILE A 67 -12.52 10.07 19.10
N ASN A 68 -11.40 10.69 18.68
CA ASN A 68 -10.25 10.15 17.95
C ASN A 68 -9.50 9.00 18.69
N LYS A 69 -10.22 8.06 19.31
CA LYS A 69 -9.70 6.93 20.08
C LYS A 69 -9.45 5.74 19.17
N CYS A 70 -8.45 4.93 19.54
CA CYS A 70 -8.07 3.74 18.80
C CYS A 70 -9.22 2.75 18.71
N ILE A 71 -9.51 2.23 17.51
CA ILE A 71 -10.62 1.29 17.31
C ILE A 71 -10.40 -0.04 18.07
N ARG A 72 -9.13 -0.41 18.29
CA ARG A 72 -8.72 -1.65 18.94
C ARG A 72 -8.68 -1.55 20.45
N CYS A 73 -7.84 -0.65 20.98
CA CYS A 73 -7.68 -0.55 22.44
C CYS A 73 -8.74 0.34 23.09
N LYS A 74 -9.34 1.28 22.35
CA LYS A 74 -10.29 2.30 22.88
C LYS A 74 -9.72 3.18 24.01
N VAL A 75 -8.41 3.08 24.30
CA VAL A 75 -7.72 3.79 25.38
C VAL A 75 -7.00 5.04 24.85
N LYS A 76 -6.05 4.87 23.93
CA LYS A 76 -5.24 5.97 23.40
C LYS A 76 -5.87 6.57 22.14
N ASN A 77 -5.46 7.77 21.77
CA ASN A 77 -5.87 8.37 20.49
C ASN A 77 -5.25 7.58 19.32
N GLU A 78 -6.03 7.33 18.28
CA GLU A 78 -5.53 6.71 17.04
C GLU A 78 -4.62 7.71 16.32
N ASN A 79 -3.34 7.38 16.22
CA ASN A 79 -2.37 8.10 15.41
C ASN A 79 -1.40 7.10 14.79
N TRP A 80 -0.60 7.53 13.81
CA TRP A 80 0.24 6.61 13.05
C TRP A 80 1.16 5.77 13.94
N ASN A 81 1.73 6.34 15.00
CA ASN A 81 2.59 5.61 15.92
C ASN A 81 1.78 4.61 16.75
N HIS A 82 0.63 5.04 17.27
CA HIS A 82 -0.23 4.19 18.09
C HIS A 82 -0.78 2.98 17.32
N VAL A 83 -1.05 3.12 16.02
CA VAL A 83 -1.49 2.00 15.16
C VAL A 83 -0.51 0.82 15.22
N TRP A 84 0.79 1.07 15.39
CA TRP A 84 1.85 0.07 15.43
C TRP A 84 2.26 -0.35 16.86
N GLU A 85 2.06 0.53 17.84
CA GLU A 85 2.42 0.29 19.25
C GLU A 85 1.24 -0.25 20.09
N CYS A 86 0.04 -0.34 19.51
CA CYS A 86 -1.13 -0.86 20.19
C CYS A 86 -0.91 -2.34 20.52
N GLU A 87 -0.79 -2.68 21.80
CA GLU A 87 -0.59 -4.06 22.29
C GLU A 87 -1.71 -5.03 21.88
N GLN A 88 -2.89 -4.49 21.55
CA GLN A 88 -4.01 -5.26 21.03
C GLN A 88 -3.86 -5.60 19.54
N HIS A 89 -2.90 -5.00 18.84
CA HIS A 89 -2.57 -5.35 17.46
C HIS A 89 -1.65 -6.57 17.41
N LYS A 90 -2.23 -7.73 17.09
CA LYS A 90 -1.51 -9.01 17.05
C LYS A 90 -0.62 -9.21 15.82
N THR A 91 -0.73 -8.37 14.80
CA THR A 91 0.02 -8.52 13.56
C THR A 91 0.92 -7.31 13.33
N THR A 92 2.21 -7.56 13.18
CA THR A 92 3.17 -6.51 12.89
C THR A 92 3.29 -6.24 11.39
N LEU A 93 3.88 -5.09 11.03
CA LEU A 93 4.27 -4.81 9.64
C LEU A 93 5.22 -5.89 9.08
N TYR A 94 6.10 -6.41 9.94
CA TYR A 94 7.02 -7.48 9.57
C TYR A 94 6.25 -8.75 9.17
N ASP A 95 5.27 -9.17 9.97
CA ASP A 95 4.46 -10.36 9.67
C ASP A 95 3.73 -10.21 8.32
N ILE A 96 3.17 -9.02 8.06
CA ILE A 96 2.48 -8.73 6.79
C ILE A 96 3.44 -8.84 5.61
N VAL A 97 4.65 -8.30 5.73
CA VAL A 97 5.65 -8.39 4.67
C VAL A 97 6.09 -9.83 4.46
N GLN A 98 6.39 -10.56 5.53
CA GLN A 98 6.81 -11.96 5.45
C GLN A 98 5.75 -12.84 4.80
N ASP A 99 4.48 -12.68 5.19
CA ASP A 99 3.36 -13.41 4.59
C ASP A 99 3.26 -13.16 3.09
N ASN A 100 3.42 -11.89 2.65
CA ASN A 100 3.37 -11.55 1.24
C ASN A 100 4.60 -12.07 0.46
N ILE A 101 5.80 -12.05 1.06
CA ILE A 101 7.01 -12.64 0.46
C ILE A 101 6.86 -14.16 0.29
N LYS A 102 6.29 -14.86 1.28
CA LYS A 102 6.02 -16.30 1.18
C LYS A 102 5.08 -16.60 0.01
N ARG A 103 3.96 -15.87 -0.11
CA ARG A 103 3.03 -16.01 -1.25
C ARG A 103 3.71 -15.73 -2.59
N PHE A 104 4.54 -14.69 -2.66
CA PHE A 104 5.33 -14.39 -3.85
C PHE A 104 6.23 -15.57 -4.26
N ILE A 105 6.95 -16.15 -3.31
CA ILE A 105 7.81 -17.33 -3.54
C ILE A 105 7.00 -18.53 -4.00
N GLU A 106 5.86 -18.80 -3.35
CA GLU A 106 4.94 -19.88 -3.73
C GLU A 106 4.43 -19.71 -5.16
N ASN A 107 4.03 -18.49 -5.55
CA ASN A 107 3.59 -18.20 -6.91
C ASN A 107 4.70 -18.43 -7.94
N LEU A 108 5.95 -18.07 -7.63
CA LEU A 108 7.09 -18.36 -8.51
C LEU A 108 7.32 -19.86 -8.67
N LYS A 109 7.21 -20.63 -7.59
CA LYS A 109 7.31 -22.10 -7.66
C LYS A 109 6.20 -22.72 -8.51
N LEU A 110 4.96 -22.24 -8.38
CA LEU A 110 3.83 -22.70 -9.19
C LEU A 110 4.04 -22.43 -10.69
N LYS A 111 4.81 -21.41 -11.04
CA LYS A 111 5.23 -21.10 -12.43
C LYS A 111 6.50 -21.86 -12.86
N ASN A 112 6.95 -22.85 -12.09
CA ASN A 112 8.18 -23.60 -12.32
C ASN A 112 9.46 -22.73 -12.34
N ILE A 113 9.45 -21.56 -11.69
CA ILE A 113 10.64 -20.72 -11.54
C ILE A 113 11.44 -21.21 -10.32
N LYS A 114 12.68 -21.65 -10.55
CA LYS A 114 13.56 -22.08 -9.47
C LYS A 114 14.02 -20.88 -8.65
N VAL A 115 13.61 -20.84 -7.38
CA VAL A 115 13.92 -19.76 -6.45
C VAL A 115 14.63 -20.28 -5.20
N ASN A 116 15.65 -19.56 -4.74
CA ASN A 116 16.20 -19.74 -3.40
C ASN A 116 15.45 -18.80 -2.45
N GLU A 117 14.59 -19.37 -1.61
CA GLU A 117 13.67 -18.61 -0.75
C GLU A 117 14.39 -17.64 0.16
N GLU A 118 15.44 -18.09 0.82
CA GLU A 118 16.20 -17.28 1.78
C GLU A 118 16.86 -16.08 1.08
N LYS A 119 17.48 -16.31 -0.09
CA LYS A 119 18.13 -15.27 -0.87
C LYS A 119 17.13 -14.23 -1.37
N TRP A 120 15.96 -14.67 -1.85
CA TRP A 120 14.90 -13.80 -2.31
C TRP A 120 14.31 -12.96 -1.17
N SER A 121 13.96 -13.61 -0.05
CA SER A 121 13.44 -12.93 1.13
C SER A 121 14.41 -11.86 1.63
N LYS A 122 15.70 -12.21 1.81
CA LYS A 122 16.74 -11.25 2.24
C LYS A 122 16.87 -10.08 1.27
N ARG A 123 16.85 -10.35 -0.05
CA ARG A 123 16.99 -9.30 -1.07
C ARG A 123 15.80 -8.33 -1.06
N ILE A 124 14.58 -8.85 -0.99
CA ILE A 124 13.36 -8.02 -0.94
C ILE A 124 13.34 -7.18 0.33
N ILE A 125 13.61 -7.78 1.50
CA ILE A 125 13.66 -7.07 2.78
C ILE A 125 14.70 -5.96 2.76
N ARG A 126 15.89 -6.23 2.20
CA ARG A 126 16.95 -5.22 2.09
C ARG A 126 16.45 -3.99 1.33
N ILE A 127 15.80 -4.18 0.18
CA ILE A 127 15.27 -3.07 -0.63
C ILE A 127 14.15 -2.35 0.12
N LEU A 128 13.23 -3.07 0.77
CA LEU A 128 12.15 -2.47 1.55
C LEU A 128 12.66 -1.56 2.69
N LEU A 129 13.85 -1.86 3.21
CA LEU A 129 14.52 -1.10 4.27
C LEU A 129 15.45 0.01 3.74
N GLU A 130 15.61 0.17 2.44
CA GLU A 130 16.34 1.30 1.86
C GLU A 130 15.57 2.61 2.06
N LYS A 131 16.30 3.73 2.13
CA LYS A 131 15.70 5.06 2.29
C LYS A 131 14.91 5.43 1.04
N SER A 132 13.71 5.97 1.24
CA SER A 132 12.89 6.55 0.19
C SER A 132 13.59 7.78 -0.38
N THR A 133 13.64 7.86 -1.71
CA THR A 133 14.08 9.06 -2.43
C THR A 133 12.92 10.03 -2.67
N ILE A 134 11.67 9.59 -2.47
CA ILE A 134 10.47 10.44 -2.61
C ILE A 134 10.27 11.28 -1.34
N LYS A 135 10.43 10.66 -0.17
CA LYS A 135 10.13 11.30 1.12
C LYS A 135 11.25 11.06 2.12
N GLU A 136 11.78 12.16 2.63
CA GLU A 136 12.80 12.15 3.67
C GLU A 136 12.31 11.41 4.92
N ASN A 137 13.24 10.73 5.59
CA ASN A 137 12.99 9.93 6.80
C ASN A 137 11.98 8.78 6.63
N GLN A 138 11.70 8.37 5.39
CA GLN A 138 10.93 7.16 5.09
C GLN A 138 11.79 6.09 4.44
N LEU A 139 11.31 4.85 4.54
CA LEU A 139 11.85 3.68 3.86
C LEU A 139 10.95 3.27 2.71
N ILE A 140 11.46 2.53 1.72
CA ILE A 140 10.69 2.05 0.55
C ILE A 140 9.43 1.27 0.97
N ILE A 141 9.45 0.53 2.09
CA ILE A 141 8.25 -0.12 2.62
C ILE A 141 7.08 0.85 2.84
N HIS A 142 7.33 2.10 3.23
CA HIS A 142 6.30 3.12 3.40
C HIS A 142 5.68 3.54 2.06
N GLU A 143 6.46 3.47 0.98
CA GLU A 143 5.96 3.66 -0.38
C GLU A 143 5.04 2.52 -0.77
N CYS A 144 5.44 1.27 -0.53
CA CYS A 144 4.61 0.09 -0.80
C CYS A 144 3.30 0.12 -0.01
N ILE A 145 3.33 0.49 1.27
CA ILE A 145 2.13 0.66 2.11
C ILE A 145 1.14 1.64 1.47
N LYS A 146 1.64 2.71 0.85
CA LYS A 146 0.84 3.73 0.16
C LYS A 146 0.39 3.29 -1.23
N GLY A 147 0.80 2.11 -1.70
CA GLY A 147 0.52 1.62 -3.05
C GLY A 147 1.38 2.27 -4.13
N ILE A 148 2.56 2.79 -3.76
CA ILE A 148 3.54 3.33 -4.70
C ILE A 148 4.46 2.19 -5.16
N PHE A 149 4.70 2.12 -6.46
CA PHE A 149 5.49 1.06 -7.09
C PHE A 149 6.91 1.54 -7.34
N ASN A 150 7.80 1.24 -6.40
CA ASN A 150 9.22 1.56 -6.51
C ASN A 150 9.92 0.61 -7.51
N LYS A 151 10.66 1.16 -8.47
CA LYS A 151 11.36 0.40 -9.51
C LYS A 151 12.48 -0.48 -8.97
N SER A 152 13.12 -0.12 -7.86
CA SER A 152 14.13 -0.99 -7.21
C SER A 152 13.54 -2.36 -6.84
N LEU A 153 12.24 -2.42 -6.53
CA LEU A 153 11.52 -3.69 -6.34
C LEU A 153 11.02 -4.29 -7.65
N LEU A 154 10.45 -3.50 -8.56
CA LEU A 154 9.91 -4.02 -9.81
C LEU A 154 10.99 -4.62 -10.73
N ASP A 155 12.16 -3.98 -10.77
CA ASP A 155 13.28 -4.33 -11.64
C ASP A 155 14.35 -5.14 -10.87
N ILE A 156 13.94 -5.80 -9.78
CA ILE A 156 14.81 -6.73 -9.03
C ILE A 156 15.33 -7.87 -9.91
N ASP A 157 14.60 -8.21 -10.97
CA ASP A 157 14.93 -9.22 -11.96
C ASP A 157 14.42 -8.82 -13.36
N ASN A 158 15.05 -9.34 -14.40
CA ASN A 158 14.66 -9.08 -15.79
C ASN A 158 13.56 -10.02 -16.30
N ASN A 159 13.29 -11.12 -15.58
CA ASN A 159 12.21 -12.03 -15.93
C ASN A 159 10.84 -11.34 -15.77
N LYS A 160 10.10 -11.24 -16.89
CA LYS A 160 8.79 -10.60 -16.96
C LYS A 160 7.77 -11.17 -15.96
N GLU A 161 7.79 -12.48 -15.72
CA GLU A 161 6.88 -13.13 -14.77
C GLU A 161 7.22 -12.76 -13.33
N ILE A 162 8.52 -12.66 -13.00
CA ILE A 162 8.96 -12.19 -11.69
C ILE A 162 8.53 -10.73 -11.48
N ARG A 163 8.69 -9.87 -12.49
CA ARG A 163 8.23 -8.47 -12.41
C ARG A 163 6.73 -8.37 -12.16
N GLN A 164 5.93 -9.24 -12.79
CA GLN A 164 4.49 -9.31 -12.54
C GLN A 164 4.16 -9.76 -11.12
N GLU A 165 4.87 -10.77 -10.60
CA GLU A 165 4.69 -11.20 -9.21
C GLU A 165 5.16 -10.13 -8.20
N MET A 166 6.16 -9.30 -8.54
CA MET A 166 6.54 -8.14 -7.71
C MET A 166 5.45 -7.07 -7.66
N VAL A 167 4.71 -6.85 -8.77
CA VAL A 167 3.51 -6.00 -8.75
C VAL A 167 2.47 -6.56 -7.78
N ILE A 168 2.26 -7.89 -7.79
CA ILE A 168 1.32 -8.57 -6.88
C ILE A 168 1.79 -8.46 -5.42
N LEU A 169 3.09 -8.62 -5.14
CA LEU A 169 3.69 -8.42 -3.83
C LEU A 169 3.40 -7.02 -3.28
N ILE A 170 3.70 -5.96 -4.04
CA ILE A 170 3.50 -4.57 -3.62
C ILE A 170 2.02 -4.30 -3.33
N LYS A 171 1.12 -4.77 -4.21
CA LYS A 171 -0.33 -4.70 -3.98
C LYS A 171 -0.74 -5.46 -2.72
N GLY A 172 -0.23 -6.67 -2.53
CA GLY A 172 -0.51 -7.53 -1.40
C GLY A 172 -0.13 -6.88 -0.07
N ILE A 173 1.04 -6.24 0.01
CA ILE A 173 1.46 -5.47 1.18
C ILE A 173 0.47 -4.32 1.44
N ALA A 174 0.16 -3.52 0.41
CA ALA A 174 -0.74 -2.36 0.55
C ALA A 174 -2.18 -2.75 0.95
N LEU A 175 -2.68 -3.90 0.47
CA LEU A 175 -4.02 -4.41 0.75
C LEU A 175 -4.08 -5.08 2.12
N ALA A 176 -3.16 -6.00 2.42
CA ALA A 176 -3.11 -6.69 3.71
C ALA A 176 -2.92 -5.71 4.86
N LEU A 177 -2.15 -4.64 4.66
CA LEU A 177 -2.05 -3.59 5.66
C LEU A 177 -3.40 -2.90 5.90
N LYS A 178 -4.12 -2.59 4.83
CA LYS A 178 -5.42 -1.92 4.97
C LYS A 178 -6.43 -2.80 5.68
N GLU A 179 -6.46 -4.09 5.36
CA GLU A 179 -7.34 -5.07 5.99
C GLU A 179 -7.00 -5.23 7.46
N LYS A 180 -5.74 -5.52 7.79
CA LYS A 180 -5.34 -5.78 9.19
C LYS A 180 -5.31 -4.51 10.05
N ILE A 181 -5.25 -3.31 9.45
CA ILE A 181 -5.26 -2.03 10.18
C ILE A 181 -6.63 -1.38 10.31
N TRP A 182 -7.41 -1.35 9.24
CA TRP A 182 -8.61 -0.52 9.15
C TRP A 182 -9.91 -1.33 9.02
N LYS A 183 -9.83 -2.68 8.99
CA LYS A 183 -10.98 -3.57 9.03
C LYS A 183 -10.85 -4.55 10.21
N ASP A 184 -10.94 -4.00 11.43
CA ASP A 184 -11.33 -4.74 12.64
C ASP A 184 -12.68 -4.21 13.13
#